data_AF-A0A971QIS5-F1
#
_entry.id   AF-A0A971QIS5-F1
#
_cell.length_a   1.000
_cell.length_b   1.000
_cell.length_c   1.000
_cell.angle_alpha   90.00
_cell.angle_beta   90.00
_cell.angle_gamma   90.00
#
_symmetry.space_group_name_H-M   'P 1'
#
loop_
_entity.id
_entity.type
_entity.pdbx_description
1 polymer ?
#
loop_
_entity_poly.entity_id
_entity_poly.type
_entity_poly.pdbx_seq_one_letter_code
_entity_poly.pdbx_strand_id
1 'polypeptide(L)'
;MISGFKFAVPALLLLNFAASAYAGDTARAYMRQGLKAYNVENYDDALTHFKKASAEFPHVSAYNLGNTYYRMGDYAQATNSYHKALESDDLELQAQVYYNLGNALLEPVAVTNYAERVEVDQAVELTVEAAEMFENALRLNPNDLAAKQNYERSLLRRTELELNLGKYIFDQAESLLQEYKAKEAQGKYIEARNQFERILAEINPTHAEAKQYLPKIEERLNMLERAVETAENDLQIALQQIDDYQYVLAAQRLMDDSDERKYAFDIKPELKKKYEETIQKNQEIIQIIENLSSLNQTVI
;
A
#
# COMPACT_ATOMS: atom_id res chain seq x y z
N MET A 1 106.06 -11.78 40.29
CA MET A 1 105.78 -13.20 39.97
C MET A 1 104.31 -13.49 40.27
N ILE A 2 103.57 -13.79 39.21
CA ILE A 2 102.53 -14.82 39.07
C ILE A 2 101.37 -14.89 40.09
N SER A 3 100.17 -14.68 39.51
CA SER A 3 98.87 -15.36 39.72
C SER A 3 97.91 -14.91 40.82
N GLY A 4 96.69 -14.66 40.36
CA GLY A 4 95.45 -14.61 41.13
C GLY A 4 94.25 -14.48 40.19
N PHE A 5 93.88 -15.59 39.55
CA PHE A 5 92.67 -15.75 38.72
C PHE A 5 91.39 -15.56 39.57
N LYS A 6 90.31 -14.98 38.99
CA LYS A 6 88.90 -15.43 39.18
C LYS A 6 87.91 -14.75 38.21
N PHE A 7 87.47 -15.57 37.25
CA PHE A 7 86.16 -15.73 36.58
C PHE A 7 85.23 -14.54 36.24
N ALA A 8 85.01 -14.42 34.92
CA ALA A 8 83.78 -14.26 34.12
C ALA A 8 82.42 -13.97 34.80
N VAL A 9 81.63 -13.04 34.20
CA VAL A 9 80.37 -13.26 33.44
C VAL A 9 79.88 -11.90 32.90
N PRO A 10 79.47 -11.76 31.61
CA PRO A 10 78.86 -10.54 31.12
C PRO A 10 77.40 -10.45 31.60
N ALA A 11 77.04 -9.37 32.30
CA ALA A 11 75.66 -9.10 32.62
C ALA A 11 74.90 -8.70 31.35
N LEU A 12 74.13 -9.66 30.83
CA LEU A 12 73.04 -9.45 29.87
C LEU A 12 72.13 -8.31 30.38
N LEU A 13 72.10 -7.19 29.67
CA LEU A 13 71.01 -6.23 29.75
C LEU A 13 69.81 -6.87 29.04
N LEU A 14 69.01 -7.60 29.81
CA LEU A 14 67.69 -8.06 29.37
C LEU A 14 66.80 -6.83 29.14
N LEU A 15 66.55 -6.54 27.86
CA LEU A 15 65.41 -5.75 27.40
C LEU A 15 64.14 -6.37 27.99
N ASN A 16 63.60 -5.75 29.04
CA ASN A 16 62.22 -5.96 29.46
C ASN A 16 61.31 -5.33 28.40
N PHE A 17 61.02 -6.08 27.34
CA PHE A 17 59.78 -5.88 26.60
C PHE A 17 58.65 -6.44 27.47
N ALA A 18 58.06 -5.58 28.29
CA ALA A 18 56.75 -5.84 28.85
C ALA A 18 55.74 -5.73 27.70
N ALA A 19 55.58 -6.82 26.95
CA ALA A 19 54.38 -7.03 26.13
C ALA A 19 53.22 -7.29 27.10
N SER A 20 52.60 -6.22 27.61
CA SER A 20 51.29 -6.30 28.24
C SER A 20 50.30 -6.68 27.13
N ALA A 21 50.00 -7.98 27.05
CA ALA A 21 48.93 -8.50 26.22
C ALA A 21 47.60 -7.84 26.67
N TYR A 22 47.09 -6.91 25.86
CA TYR A 22 45.75 -6.35 25.99
C TYR A 22 44.71 -7.45 25.73
N ALA A 23 44.34 -8.19 26.78
CA ALA A 23 43.27 -9.19 26.71
C ALA A 23 41.86 -8.57 26.80
N GLY A 24 41.74 -7.24 26.96
CA GLY A 24 40.47 -6.55 27.21
C GLY A 24 39.72 -6.03 25.97
N ASP A 25 40.44 -5.61 24.93
CA ASP A 25 39.88 -4.81 23.82
C ASP A 25 40.08 -5.49 22.46
N THR A 26 39.56 -6.71 22.30
CA THR A 26 39.52 -7.38 20.99
C THR A 26 38.11 -7.33 20.42
N ALA A 27 37.94 -7.33 19.09
CA ALA A 27 36.61 -7.35 18.49
C ALA A 27 35.77 -8.56 18.97
N ARG A 28 36.40 -9.71 19.23
CA ARG A 28 35.74 -10.88 19.83
C ARG A 28 35.28 -10.63 21.27
N ALA A 29 36.07 -9.91 22.06
CA ALA A 29 35.68 -9.51 23.41
C ALA A 29 34.49 -8.53 23.37
N TYR A 30 34.53 -7.53 22.48
CA TYR A 30 33.41 -6.62 22.26
C TYR A 30 32.16 -7.35 21.77
N MET A 31 32.27 -8.30 20.85
CA MET A 31 31.12 -9.12 20.42
C MET A 31 30.49 -9.86 21.60
N ARG A 32 31.29 -10.52 22.45
CA ARG A 32 30.77 -11.21 23.65
C ARG A 32 30.14 -10.26 24.65
N GLN A 33 30.74 -9.08 24.86
CA GLN A 33 30.18 -8.06 25.75
C GLN A 33 28.86 -7.52 25.21
N GLY A 34 28.75 -7.28 23.90
CA GLY A 34 27.52 -6.85 23.24
C GLY A 34 26.41 -7.89 23.38
N LEU A 35 26.70 -9.16 23.10
CA LEU A 35 25.73 -10.25 23.30
C LEU A 35 25.27 -10.36 24.76
N LYS A 36 26.20 -10.23 25.72
CA LYS A 36 25.85 -10.23 27.15
C LYS A 36 24.95 -9.05 27.51
N ALA A 37 25.27 -7.84 27.04
CA ALA A 37 24.47 -6.64 27.28
C ALA A 37 23.08 -6.76 26.65
N TYR A 38 22.98 -7.25 25.41
CA TYR A 38 21.71 -7.52 24.72
C TYR A 38 20.83 -8.51 25.50
N ASN A 39 21.42 -9.61 26.00
CA ASN A 39 20.68 -10.64 26.75
C ASN A 39 20.14 -10.15 28.10
N VAL A 40 20.74 -9.12 28.69
CA VAL A 40 20.22 -8.46 29.90
C VAL A 40 19.43 -7.19 29.58
N GLU A 41 19.04 -7.02 28.31
CA GLU A 41 18.23 -5.91 27.79
C GLU A 41 18.85 -4.52 27.98
N ASN A 42 20.17 -4.47 28.22
CA ASN A 42 20.93 -3.23 28.22
C ASN A 42 21.36 -2.91 26.79
N TYR A 43 20.41 -2.37 26.01
CA TYR A 43 20.57 -2.15 24.59
C TYR A 43 21.59 -1.06 24.25
N ASP A 44 21.73 -0.02 25.06
CA ASP A 44 22.72 1.05 24.83
C ASP A 44 24.16 0.52 24.89
N ASP A 45 24.47 -0.31 25.88
CA ASP A 45 25.78 -0.96 25.98
C ASP A 45 25.95 -2.00 24.86
N ALA A 46 24.90 -2.72 24.50
CA ALA A 46 24.93 -3.65 23.38
C ALA A 46 25.30 -2.95 22.06
N LEU A 47 24.64 -1.84 21.74
CA LEU A 47 24.94 -0.99 20.58
C LEU A 47 26.40 -0.53 20.61
N THR A 48 26.88 -0.06 21.76
CA THR A 48 28.27 0.41 21.93
C THR A 48 29.27 -0.69 21.64
N HIS A 49 29.05 -1.88 22.20
CA HIS A 49 29.96 -3.01 22.04
C HIS A 49 29.91 -3.61 20.63
N PHE A 50 28.73 -3.75 20.01
CA PHE A 50 28.63 -4.22 18.63
C PHE A 50 29.26 -3.25 17.62
N LYS A 51 29.13 -1.93 17.84
CA LYS A 51 29.85 -0.89 17.05
C LYS A 51 31.36 -1.01 17.17
N LYS A 52 31.90 -1.39 18.33
CA LYS A 52 33.35 -1.64 18.47
C LYS A 52 33.80 -2.94 17.81
N ALA A 53 32.94 -3.96 17.79
CA ALA A 53 33.24 -5.25 17.16
C ALA A 53 33.15 -5.21 15.62
N SER A 54 32.48 -4.21 15.03
CA SER A 54 32.22 -4.14 13.58
C SER A 54 33.48 -3.97 12.73
N ALA A 55 34.60 -3.54 13.32
CA ALA A 55 35.87 -3.41 12.62
C ALA A 55 36.43 -4.75 12.12
N GLU A 56 36.19 -5.85 12.85
CA GLU A 56 36.61 -7.20 12.43
C GLU A 56 35.44 -8.09 12.01
N PHE A 57 34.23 -7.84 12.55
CA PHE A 57 33.03 -8.64 12.25
C PHE A 57 31.90 -7.76 11.70
N PRO A 58 32.06 -7.13 10.51
CA PRO A 58 31.13 -6.11 10.03
C PRO A 58 29.69 -6.62 9.91
N HIS A 59 29.48 -7.77 9.28
CA HIS A 59 28.13 -8.30 9.02
C HIS A 59 27.47 -8.89 10.27
N VAL A 60 28.22 -9.64 11.09
CA VAL A 60 27.71 -10.20 12.36
C VAL A 60 27.39 -9.07 13.35
N SER A 61 28.22 -8.03 13.41
CA SER A 61 27.89 -6.83 14.18
C SER A 61 26.66 -6.12 13.65
N ALA A 62 26.53 -5.98 12.32
CA ALA A 62 25.36 -5.35 11.71
C ALA A 62 24.06 -6.11 12.02
N TYR A 63 24.08 -7.45 11.96
CA TYR A 63 22.96 -8.29 12.35
C TYR A 63 22.56 -8.07 13.81
N ASN A 64 23.54 -8.08 14.72
CA ASN A 64 23.27 -7.87 16.15
C ASN A 64 22.84 -6.43 16.48
N LEU A 65 23.36 -5.43 15.76
CA LEU A 65 22.87 -4.05 15.83
C LEU A 65 21.41 -3.97 15.39
N GLY A 66 21.06 -4.64 14.28
CA GLY A 66 19.69 -4.75 13.79
C GLY A 66 18.76 -5.35 14.84
N ASN A 67 19.15 -6.48 15.44
CA ASN A 67 18.40 -7.11 16.53
C ASN A 67 18.21 -6.16 17.71
N THR A 68 19.26 -5.41 18.06
CA THR A 68 19.23 -4.45 19.17
C THR A 68 18.25 -3.31 18.89
N TYR A 69 18.35 -2.67 17.71
CA TYR A 69 17.41 -1.61 17.31
C TYR A 69 15.97 -2.11 17.21
N TYR A 70 15.76 -3.32 16.71
CA TYR A 70 14.44 -3.95 16.66
C TYR A 70 13.82 -4.09 18.06
N ARG A 71 14.60 -4.56 19.05
CA ARG A 71 14.13 -4.67 20.44
C ARG A 71 13.85 -3.31 21.10
N MET A 72 14.50 -2.25 20.62
CA MET A 72 14.24 -0.87 21.04
C MET A 72 13.03 -0.24 20.32
N GLY A 73 12.43 -0.93 19.33
CA GLY A 73 11.35 -0.40 18.50
C GLY A 73 11.82 0.57 17.41
N ASP A 74 13.13 0.76 17.22
CA ASP A 74 13.70 1.55 16.14
C ASP A 74 13.83 0.70 14.88
N TYR A 75 12.68 0.42 14.27
CA TYR A 75 12.60 -0.44 13.08
C TYR A 75 13.36 0.13 11.88
N ALA A 76 13.47 1.46 11.77
CA ALA A 76 14.22 2.11 10.70
C ALA A 76 15.74 1.83 10.81
N GLN A 77 16.33 1.98 12.00
CA GLN A 77 17.73 1.61 12.22
C GLN A 77 17.95 0.10 12.16
N ALA A 78 16.95 -0.69 12.57
CA ALA A 78 16.98 -2.14 12.44
C ALA A 78 17.12 -2.56 10.96
N THR A 79 16.22 -2.09 10.09
CA THR A 79 16.24 -2.33 8.65
C THR A 79 17.57 -1.94 8.00
N ASN A 80 18.06 -0.73 8.31
CA ASN A 80 19.37 -0.27 7.82
C ASN A 80 20.53 -1.18 8.25
N SER A 81 20.48 -1.69 9.47
CA SER A 81 21.52 -2.60 9.99
C SER A 81 21.42 -3.99 9.37
N TYR A 82 20.20 -4.49 9.14
CA TYR A 82 20.00 -5.77 8.44
C TYR A 82 20.45 -5.72 6.98
N HIS A 83 20.20 -4.63 6.24
CA HIS A 83 20.73 -4.50 4.88
C HIS A 83 22.27 -4.62 4.82
N LYS A 84 22.98 -4.03 5.79
CA LYS A 84 24.45 -4.19 5.90
C LYS A 84 24.86 -5.62 6.26
N ALA A 85 24.04 -6.34 7.02
CA ALA A 85 24.28 -7.74 7.35
C ALA A 85 24.08 -8.66 6.14
N LEU A 86 23.15 -8.33 5.23
CA LEU A 86 22.93 -9.05 3.96
C LEU A 86 24.10 -8.97 2.98
N GLU A 87 25.05 -8.05 3.18
CA GLU A 87 26.30 -8.00 2.39
C GLU A 87 27.25 -9.18 2.70
N SER A 88 26.93 -10.02 3.69
CA SER A 88 27.70 -11.22 4.01
C SER A 88 27.52 -12.33 2.98
N ASP A 89 28.58 -13.09 2.69
CA ASP A 89 28.49 -14.33 1.90
C ASP A 89 28.00 -15.55 2.72
N ASP A 90 27.80 -15.39 4.03
CA ASP A 90 27.31 -16.46 4.91
C ASP A 90 25.79 -16.66 4.73
N LEU A 91 25.42 -17.75 4.05
CA LEU A 91 24.02 -18.08 3.76
C LEU A 91 23.19 -18.35 5.02
N GLU A 92 23.78 -18.86 6.09
CA GLU A 92 23.07 -19.09 7.35
C GLU A 92 22.74 -17.75 8.01
N LEU A 93 23.70 -16.82 8.00
CA LEU A 93 23.47 -15.45 8.45
C LEU A 93 22.42 -14.76 7.59
N GLN A 94 22.52 -14.85 6.26
CA GLN A 94 21.53 -14.24 5.36
C GLN A 94 20.11 -14.74 5.65
N ALA A 95 19.93 -16.04 5.88
CA ALA A 95 18.61 -16.60 6.22
C ALA A 95 18.01 -15.96 7.48
N GLN A 96 18.82 -15.81 8.53
CA GLN A 96 18.40 -15.15 9.78
C GLN A 96 18.13 -13.66 9.59
N VAL A 97 18.96 -12.98 8.78
CA VAL A 97 18.81 -11.56 8.51
C VAL A 97 17.55 -11.29 7.70
N TYR A 98 17.27 -12.08 6.66
CA TYR A 98 16.02 -11.98 5.89
C TYR A 98 14.80 -12.15 6.80
N TYR A 99 14.80 -13.16 7.66
CA TYR A 99 13.72 -13.36 8.63
C TYR A 99 13.53 -12.13 9.55
N ASN A 100 14.61 -11.60 10.13
CA ASN A 100 14.52 -10.46 11.05
C ASN A 100 14.21 -9.13 10.35
N LEU A 101 14.65 -8.95 9.10
CA LEU A 101 14.30 -7.80 8.28
C LEU A 101 12.81 -7.82 7.93
N GLY A 102 12.27 -8.98 7.53
CA GLY A 102 10.83 -9.14 7.33
C GLY A 102 10.02 -8.79 8.58
N ASN A 103 10.50 -9.19 9.76
CA ASN A 103 9.88 -8.78 11.03
C ASN A 103 9.94 -7.27 11.24
N ALA A 104 11.10 -6.65 11.03
CA ALA A 104 11.27 -5.20 11.21
C ALA A 104 10.38 -4.38 10.27
N LEU A 105 10.12 -4.88 9.06
CA LEU A 105 9.21 -4.26 8.09
C LEU A 105 7.73 -4.46 8.49
N LEU A 106 7.38 -5.63 9.04
CA LEU A 106 6.01 -5.99 9.37
C LEU A 106 5.52 -5.42 10.71
N GLU A 107 6.40 -5.28 11.71
CA GLU A 107 6.02 -4.80 13.05
C GLU A 107 5.34 -3.41 13.05
N PRO A 108 5.87 -2.37 12.36
CA PRO A 108 5.19 -1.08 12.25
C PRO A 108 3.76 -1.21 11.71
N VAL A 109 3.53 -2.16 10.81
CA VAL A 109 2.23 -2.39 10.16
C VAL A 109 1.25 -3.15 11.05
N ALA A 110 1.75 -4.06 11.89
CA ALA A 110 0.94 -4.89 12.78
C ALA A 110 0.31 -4.08 13.93
N VAL A 111 0.98 -3.01 14.39
CA VAL A 111 0.53 -2.22 15.56
C VAL A 111 -0.20 -0.93 15.18
N THR A 112 -0.15 -0.53 13.91
CA THR A 112 -0.69 0.76 13.45
C THR A 112 -2.09 0.62 12.86
N ASN A 113 -2.98 1.51 13.29
CA ASN A 113 -4.25 1.75 12.63
C ASN A 113 -4.08 2.89 11.63
N TYR A 114 -4.17 2.58 10.35
CA TYR A 114 -4.03 3.56 9.27
C TYR A 114 -5.34 4.30 9.05
N ALA A 115 -5.28 5.63 9.05
CA ALA A 115 -6.46 6.48 8.92
C ALA A 115 -6.53 7.14 7.53
N GLU A 116 -5.38 7.38 6.90
CA GLU A 116 -5.30 8.01 5.60
C GLU A 116 -4.80 7.05 4.52
N ARG A 117 -5.28 7.26 3.29
CA ARG A 117 -4.95 6.41 2.14
C ARG A 117 -3.44 6.32 1.88
N VAL A 118 -2.72 7.44 1.97
CA VAL A 118 -1.26 7.47 1.72
C VAL A 118 -0.53 6.56 2.70
N GLU A 119 -0.97 6.54 3.96
CA GLU A 119 -0.38 5.65 4.97
C GLU A 119 -0.72 4.18 4.69
N VAL A 120 -1.92 3.89 4.18
CA VAL A 120 -2.32 2.54 3.76
C VAL A 120 -1.47 2.05 2.58
N ASP A 121 -1.21 2.89 1.58
CA ASP A 121 -0.38 2.51 0.42
C ASP A 121 1.05 2.16 0.88
N GLN A 122 1.65 2.98 1.76
CA GLN A 122 2.95 2.69 2.37
C GLN A 122 2.93 1.40 3.21
N ALA A 123 1.85 1.17 3.96
CA ALA A 123 1.68 -0.05 4.74
C ALA A 123 1.61 -1.30 3.86
N VAL A 124 0.92 -1.22 2.73
CA VAL A 124 0.86 -2.30 1.73
C VAL A 124 2.25 -2.60 1.19
N GLU A 125 3.03 -1.58 0.80
CA GLU A 125 4.42 -1.75 0.34
C GLU A 125 5.27 -2.49 1.38
N LEU A 126 5.22 -2.07 2.65
CA LEU A 126 5.94 -2.74 3.74
C LEU A 126 5.53 -4.22 3.91
N THR A 127 4.25 -4.57 3.72
CA THR A 127 3.82 -5.99 3.78
C THR A 127 4.30 -6.80 2.58
N VAL A 128 4.45 -6.18 1.41
CA VAL A 128 5.03 -6.83 0.23
C VAL A 128 6.51 -7.12 0.47
N GLU A 129 7.27 -6.10 0.86
CA GLU A 129 8.70 -6.27 1.17
C GLU A 129 8.91 -7.28 2.29
N ALA A 130 8.11 -7.24 3.36
CA ALA A 130 8.19 -8.23 4.43
C ALA A 130 7.94 -9.66 3.93
N ALA A 131 6.95 -9.88 3.06
CA ALA A 131 6.67 -11.19 2.48
C ALA A 131 7.85 -11.69 1.62
N GLU A 132 8.44 -10.82 0.80
CA GLU A 132 9.64 -11.15 0.01
C GLU A 132 10.84 -11.52 0.90
N MET A 133 11.02 -10.83 2.04
CA MET A 133 12.08 -11.17 2.98
C MET A 133 11.85 -12.55 3.61
N PHE A 134 10.62 -12.88 4.02
CA PHE A 134 10.32 -14.22 4.52
C PHE A 134 10.48 -15.30 3.45
N GLU A 135 10.10 -15.02 2.21
CA GLU A 135 10.33 -15.93 1.08
C GLU A 135 11.82 -16.20 0.86
N ASN A 136 12.65 -15.15 0.89
CA ASN A 136 14.10 -15.28 0.79
C ASN A 136 14.69 -16.10 1.95
N ALA A 137 14.21 -15.89 3.19
CA ALA A 137 14.59 -16.71 4.33
C ALA A 137 14.21 -18.19 4.12
N LEU A 138 13.00 -18.47 3.63
CA LEU A 138 12.51 -19.83 3.35
C LEU A 138 13.25 -20.50 2.20
N ARG A 139 13.73 -19.73 1.22
CA ARG A 139 14.58 -20.26 0.14
C ARG A 139 15.92 -20.79 0.68
N LEU A 140 16.49 -20.12 1.68
CA LEU A 140 17.74 -20.53 2.32
C LEU A 140 17.53 -21.57 3.44
N ASN A 141 16.40 -21.50 4.15
CA ASN A 141 16.00 -22.42 5.21
C ASN A 141 14.52 -22.84 5.08
N PRO A 142 14.20 -23.85 4.26
CA PRO A 142 12.82 -24.24 3.95
C PRO A 142 12.01 -24.82 5.12
N ASN A 143 12.68 -25.17 6.22
CA ASN A 143 12.06 -25.79 7.40
C ASN A 143 11.81 -24.77 8.53
N ASP A 144 12.12 -23.49 8.33
CA ASP A 144 11.83 -22.44 9.30
C ASP A 144 10.31 -22.20 9.40
N LEU A 145 9.71 -22.77 10.44
CA LEU A 145 8.28 -22.63 10.69
C LEU A 145 7.90 -21.19 11.04
N ALA A 146 8.76 -20.45 11.72
CA ALA A 146 8.49 -19.07 12.11
C ALA A 146 8.47 -18.16 10.88
N ALA A 147 9.38 -18.38 9.93
CA ALA A 147 9.38 -17.66 8.65
C ALA A 147 8.12 -17.97 7.83
N LYS A 148 7.64 -19.23 7.79
CA LYS A 148 6.37 -19.58 7.12
C LYS A 148 5.18 -18.85 7.74
N GLN A 149 5.08 -18.88 9.07
CA GLN A 149 4.00 -18.20 9.79
C GLN A 149 4.03 -16.70 9.55
N ASN A 150 5.21 -16.08 9.55
CA ASN A 150 5.32 -14.65 9.33
C ASN A 150 5.10 -14.24 7.86
N TYR A 151 5.46 -15.09 6.90
CA TYR A 151 5.07 -14.95 5.50
C TYR A 151 3.54 -14.91 5.37
N GLU A 152 2.84 -15.91 5.92
CA GLU A 152 1.37 -15.96 5.91
C GLU A 152 0.75 -14.75 6.62
N ARG A 153 1.32 -14.33 7.75
CA ARG A 153 0.91 -13.13 8.49
C ARG A 153 1.05 -11.87 7.64
N SER A 154 2.13 -11.75 6.86
CA SER A 154 2.35 -10.62 5.96
C SER A 154 1.30 -10.56 4.86
N LEU A 155 0.99 -11.70 4.23
CA LEU A 155 -0.06 -11.79 3.22
C LEU A 155 -1.46 -11.50 3.77
N LEU A 156 -1.75 -11.99 4.98
CA LEU A 156 -3.01 -11.69 5.67
C LEU A 156 -3.14 -10.19 5.94
N ARG A 157 -2.09 -9.57 6.49
CA ARG A 157 -2.09 -8.14 6.77
C ARG A 157 -2.24 -7.31 5.50
N ARG A 158 -1.54 -7.68 4.42
CA ARG A 158 -1.70 -7.06 3.10
C ARG A 158 -3.15 -7.15 2.64
N THR A 159 -3.75 -8.35 2.72
CA THR A 159 -5.15 -8.59 2.34
C THR A 159 -6.11 -7.69 3.11
N GLU A 160 -5.94 -7.55 4.43
CA GLU A 160 -6.77 -6.68 5.26
C GLU A 160 -6.68 -5.20 4.83
N LEU A 161 -5.48 -4.70 4.61
CA LEU A 161 -5.25 -3.31 4.20
C LEU A 161 -5.88 -3.01 2.84
N GLU A 162 -5.62 -3.88 1.86
CA GLU A 162 -6.18 -3.84 0.51
C GLU A 162 -7.71 -3.88 0.52
N LEU A 163 -8.28 -4.79 1.33
CA LEU A 163 -9.72 -4.96 1.46
C LEU A 163 -10.38 -3.70 2.06
N ASN A 164 -9.79 -3.16 3.13
CA ASN A 164 -10.31 -1.96 3.78
C ASN A 164 -10.22 -0.75 2.86
N LEU A 165 -9.14 -0.62 2.08
CA LEU A 165 -9.01 0.42 1.07
C LEU A 165 -10.07 0.29 -0.03
N GLY A 166 -10.26 -0.93 -0.56
CA GLY A 166 -11.31 -1.18 -1.55
C GLY A 166 -12.71 -0.83 -1.05
N LYS A 167 -13.03 -1.20 0.20
CA LYS A 167 -14.30 -0.86 0.87
C LYS A 167 -14.47 0.65 1.03
N TYR A 168 -13.44 1.32 1.51
CA TYR A 168 -13.45 2.77 1.68
C TYR A 168 -13.71 3.51 0.37
N ILE A 169 -13.05 3.09 -0.72
CA ILE A 169 -13.23 3.69 -2.05
C ILE A 169 -14.64 3.40 -2.59
N PHE A 170 -15.16 2.20 -2.35
CA PHE A 170 -16.54 1.84 -2.71
C PHE A 170 -17.56 2.73 -1.98
N ASP A 171 -17.40 2.93 -0.67
CA ASP A 171 -18.30 3.77 0.13
C ASP A 171 -18.22 5.25 -0.31
N GLN A 172 -17.05 5.75 -0.71
CA GLN A 172 -16.92 7.06 -1.36
C GLN A 172 -17.72 7.14 -2.65
N ALA A 173 -17.67 6.11 -3.50
CA ALA A 173 -18.42 6.06 -4.74
C ALA A 173 -19.95 6.14 -4.47
N GLU A 174 -20.44 5.38 -3.49
CA GLU A 174 -21.86 5.43 -3.11
C GLU A 174 -22.25 6.83 -2.58
N SER A 175 -21.40 7.48 -1.80
CA SER A 175 -21.66 8.86 -1.32
C SER A 175 -21.72 9.86 -2.47
N LEU A 176 -20.81 9.76 -3.45
CA LEU A 176 -20.79 10.62 -4.62
C LEU A 176 -22.04 10.44 -5.49
N LEU A 177 -22.58 9.23 -5.59
CA LEU A 177 -23.86 8.99 -6.28
C LEU A 177 -25.03 9.71 -5.61
N GLN A 178 -25.10 9.75 -4.27
CA GLN A 178 -26.15 10.49 -3.56
C GLN A 178 -26.09 12.01 -3.83
N GLU A 179 -24.91 12.51 -4.21
CA GLU A 179 -24.68 13.90 -4.61
C GLU A 179 -24.83 14.13 -6.13
N TYR A 180 -25.26 13.12 -6.89
CA TYR A 180 -25.35 13.11 -8.36
C TYR A 180 -24.02 13.36 -9.09
N LYS A 181 -22.88 13.13 -8.41
CA LYS A 181 -21.52 13.20 -9.00
C LYS A 181 -21.16 11.86 -9.66
N ALA A 182 -22.00 11.40 -10.57
CA ALA A 182 -21.92 10.09 -11.21
C ALA A 182 -20.59 9.82 -11.93
N LYS A 183 -19.99 10.83 -12.56
CA LYS A 183 -18.70 10.70 -13.25
C LYS A 183 -17.56 10.41 -12.28
N GLU A 184 -17.54 11.11 -11.15
CA GLU A 184 -16.55 10.88 -10.10
C GLU A 184 -16.77 9.53 -9.42
N ALA A 185 -18.03 9.20 -9.13
CA ALA A 185 -18.42 7.89 -8.59
C ALA A 185 -17.99 6.74 -9.52
N GLN A 186 -18.18 6.88 -10.85
CA GLN A 186 -17.74 5.90 -11.84
C GLN A 186 -16.23 5.64 -11.75
N GLY A 187 -15.42 6.70 -11.64
CA GLY A 187 -13.98 6.58 -11.43
C GLY A 187 -13.64 5.82 -10.14
N LYS A 188 -14.37 6.09 -9.06
CA LYS A 188 -14.19 5.43 -7.76
C LYS A 188 -14.60 3.96 -7.78
N TYR A 189 -15.67 3.60 -8.47
CA TYR A 189 -16.04 2.19 -8.66
C TYR A 189 -14.95 1.40 -9.40
N ILE A 190 -14.38 1.97 -10.47
CA ILE A 190 -13.27 1.35 -11.20
C ILE A 190 -12.05 1.20 -10.29
N GLU A 191 -11.73 2.23 -9.50
CA GLU A 191 -10.65 2.19 -8.53
C GLU A 191 -10.86 1.08 -7.48
N ALA A 192 -12.05 1.00 -6.87
CA ALA A 192 -12.39 -0.05 -5.91
C ALA A 192 -12.33 -1.44 -6.53
N ARG A 193 -12.80 -1.60 -7.78
CA ARG A 193 -12.73 -2.86 -8.53
C ARG A 193 -11.29 -3.34 -8.65
N ASN A 194 -10.40 -2.47 -9.12
CA ASN A 194 -8.98 -2.81 -9.28
C ASN A 194 -8.36 -3.26 -7.95
N GLN A 195 -8.75 -2.65 -6.82
CA GLN A 195 -8.28 -3.08 -5.51
C GLN A 195 -8.74 -4.50 -5.15
N PHE A 196 -10.03 -4.80 -5.35
CA PHE A 196 -10.54 -6.15 -5.07
C PHE A 196 -9.98 -7.20 -6.04
N GLU A 197 -9.77 -6.85 -7.30
CA GLU A 197 -9.14 -7.73 -8.29
C GLU A 197 -7.68 -8.03 -7.93
N ARG A 198 -6.92 -7.02 -7.44
CA ARG A 198 -5.54 -7.19 -6.97
C ARG A 198 -5.45 -8.22 -5.84
N ILE A 199 -6.37 -8.18 -4.88
CA ILE A 199 -6.45 -9.19 -3.81
C ILE A 199 -6.57 -10.60 -4.39
N LEU A 200 -7.46 -10.79 -5.37
CA LEU A 200 -7.74 -12.10 -5.96
C LEU A 200 -6.63 -12.58 -6.91
N ALA A 201 -5.95 -11.67 -7.59
CA ALA A 201 -4.90 -12.00 -8.55
C ALA A 201 -3.56 -12.29 -7.86
N GLU A 202 -3.20 -11.53 -6.83
CA GLU A 202 -1.83 -11.50 -6.29
C GLU A 202 -1.70 -12.11 -4.89
N ILE A 203 -2.76 -12.13 -4.09
CA ILE A 203 -2.64 -12.41 -2.64
C ILE A 203 -3.44 -13.65 -2.25
N ASN A 204 -4.75 -13.63 -2.49
CA ASN A 204 -5.68 -14.67 -2.08
C ASN A 204 -6.80 -14.85 -3.13
N PRO A 205 -6.64 -15.77 -4.10
CA PRO A 205 -7.63 -16.04 -5.15
C PRO A 205 -8.98 -16.56 -4.66
N THR A 206 -9.06 -17.01 -3.41
CA THR A 206 -10.30 -17.52 -2.80
C THR A 206 -10.92 -16.54 -1.79
N HIS A 207 -10.40 -15.32 -1.68
CA HIS A 207 -10.87 -14.33 -0.72
C HIS A 207 -12.36 -14.00 -0.90
N ALA A 208 -13.19 -14.36 0.09
CA ALA A 208 -14.64 -14.34 -0.03
C ALA A 208 -15.23 -12.93 -0.14
N GLU A 209 -14.79 -12.00 0.71
CA GLU A 209 -15.37 -10.65 0.75
C GLU A 209 -15.05 -9.86 -0.52
N ALA A 210 -13.80 -9.89 -0.99
CA ALA A 210 -13.39 -9.28 -2.25
C ALA A 210 -14.26 -9.77 -3.43
N LYS A 211 -14.51 -11.09 -3.51
CA LYS A 211 -15.43 -11.67 -4.52
C LYS A 211 -16.86 -11.16 -4.39
N GLN A 212 -17.33 -10.82 -3.20
CA GLN A 212 -18.67 -10.31 -2.97
C GLN A 212 -18.85 -8.85 -3.43
N TYR A 213 -17.78 -8.04 -3.42
CA TYR A 213 -17.85 -6.64 -3.84
C TYR A 213 -17.84 -6.46 -5.36
N LEU A 214 -17.13 -7.32 -6.11
CA LEU A 214 -17.02 -7.18 -7.58
C LEU A 214 -18.39 -7.13 -8.29
N PRO A 215 -19.35 -8.04 -8.03
CA PRO A 215 -20.66 -7.96 -8.68
C PRO A 215 -21.45 -6.68 -8.32
N LYS A 216 -21.30 -6.17 -7.09
CA LYS A 216 -21.96 -4.92 -6.66
C LYS A 216 -21.40 -3.72 -7.43
N ILE A 217 -20.09 -3.71 -7.63
CA ILE A 217 -19.42 -2.66 -8.41
C ILE A 217 -19.86 -2.74 -9.87
N GLU A 218 -19.86 -3.93 -10.46
CA GLU A 218 -20.32 -4.12 -11.85
C GLU A 218 -21.79 -3.73 -12.03
N GLU A 219 -22.66 -4.04 -11.05
CA GLU A 219 -24.04 -3.56 -11.07
C GLU A 219 -24.13 -2.03 -11.13
N ARG A 220 -23.33 -1.32 -10.33
CA ARG A 220 -23.28 0.15 -10.33
C ARG A 220 -22.73 0.71 -11.64
N LEU A 221 -21.65 0.14 -12.16
CA LEU A 221 -21.06 0.59 -13.44
C LEU A 221 -22.04 0.39 -14.59
N ASN A 222 -22.69 -0.77 -14.67
CA ASN A 222 -23.71 -1.07 -15.69
C ASN A 222 -24.93 -0.16 -15.55
N MET A 223 -25.35 0.16 -14.33
CA MET A 223 -26.44 1.12 -14.09
C MET A 223 -26.09 2.51 -14.64
N LEU A 224 -24.87 3.00 -14.41
CA LEU A 224 -24.40 4.30 -14.91
C LEU A 224 -24.26 4.33 -16.44
N GLU A 225 -23.76 3.26 -17.03
CA GLU A 225 -23.70 3.10 -18.49
C GLU A 225 -25.11 3.13 -19.09
N ARG A 226 -26.03 2.34 -18.53
CA ARG A 226 -27.42 2.27 -18.97
C ARG A 226 -28.15 3.61 -18.81
N ALA A 227 -27.84 4.38 -17.77
CA ALA A 227 -28.39 5.71 -17.58
C ALA A 227 -28.04 6.63 -18.77
N VAL A 228 -26.79 6.59 -19.22
CA VAL A 228 -26.33 7.33 -20.41
C VAL A 228 -27.03 6.83 -21.67
N GLU A 229 -27.04 5.52 -21.90
CA GLU A 229 -27.69 4.92 -23.08
C GLU A 229 -29.18 5.27 -23.16
N THR A 230 -29.87 5.21 -22.02
CA THR A 230 -31.30 5.53 -21.93
C THR A 230 -31.53 7.01 -22.26
N ALA A 231 -30.72 7.91 -21.71
CA ALA A 231 -30.81 9.34 -22.03
C ALA A 231 -30.48 9.62 -23.51
N GLU A 232 -29.52 8.94 -24.12
CA GLU A 232 -29.24 9.10 -25.55
C GLU A 232 -30.41 8.64 -26.42
N ASN A 233 -30.99 7.48 -26.09
CA ASN A 233 -32.17 6.95 -26.78
C ASN A 233 -33.41 7.84 -26.61
N ASP A 234 -33.65 8.37 -25.41
CA ASP A 234 -34.75 9.29 -25.15
C ASP A 234 -34.65 10.57 -26.01
N LEU A 235 -33.45 11.12 -26.15
CA LEU A 235 -33.20 12.27 -27.01
C LEU A 235 -33.47 11.94 -28.48
N GLN A 236 -33.01 10.78 -28.93
CA GLN A 236 -33.23 10.32 -30.30
C GLN A 236 -34.73 10.18 -30.61
N ILE A 237 -35.50 9.56 -29.70
CA ILE A 237 -36.95 9.42 -29.85
C ILE A 237 -37.62 10.79 -29.86
N ALA A 238 -37.23 11.69 -28.96
CA ALA A 238 -37.81 13.03 -28.91
C ALA A 238 -37.56 13.82 -30.20
N LEU A 239 -36.35 13.72 -30.78
CA LEU A 239 -36.04 14.33 -32.08
C LEU A 239 -36.91 13.76 -33.20
N GLN A 240 -37.09 12.44 -33.24
CA GLN A 240 -38.00 11.79 -34.21
C GLN A 240 -39.45 12.26 -34.03
N GLN A 241 -39.92 12.40 -32.78
CA GLN A 241 -41.25 12.91 -32.48
C GLN A 241 -41.43 14.36 -32.93
N ILE A 242 -40.40 15.20 -32.81
CA ILE A 242 -40.39 16.57 -33.32
C ILE A 242 -40.52 16.57 -34.85
N ASP A 243 -39.76 15.71 -35.54
CA ASP A 243 -39.84 15.55 -37.01
C ASP A 243 -41.22 15.07 -37.47
N ASP A 244 -41.89 14.25 -36.65
CA ASP A 244 -43.25 13.75 -36.87
C ASP A 244 -44.35 14.72 -36.37
N TYR A 245 -44.00 15.95 -36.01
CA TYR A 245 -44.91 17.00 -35.50
C TYR A 245 -45.61 16.65 -34.16
N GLN A 246 -45.07 15.69 -33.40
CA GLN A 246 -45.57 15.23 -32.10
C GLN A 246 -44.92 15.98 -30.92
N TYR A 247 -44.92 17.31 -30.98
CA TYR A 247 -44.15 18.18 -30.06
C TYR A 247 -44.45 17.98 -28.57
N VAL A 248 -45.71 17.71 -28.20
CA VAL A 248 -46.10 17.47 -26.79
C VAL A 248 -45.52 16.15 -26.26
N LEU A 249 -45.51 15.10 -27.09
CA LEU A 249 -44.92 13.81 -26.70
C LEU A 249 -43.40 13.93 -26.54
N ALA A 250 -42.75 14.68 -27.44
CA ALA A 250 -41.33 15.01 -27.31
C ALA A 250 -41.04 15.78 -26.02
N ALA A 251 -41.87 16.77 -25.68
CA ALA A 251 -41.73 17.54 -24.44
C ALA A 251 -41.83 16.65 -23.19
N GLN A 252 -42.84 15.78 -23.13
CA GLN A 252 -43.02 14.84 -22.02
C GLN A 252 -41.80 13.93 -21.82
N ARG A 253 -41.20 13.46 -22.92
CA ARG A 253 -40.00 12.62 -22.86
C ARG A 253 -38.78 13.38 -22.38
N LEU A 254 -38.53 14.57 -22.92
CA LEU A 254 -37.35 15.39 -22.62
C LEU A 254 -37.39 15.97 -21.19
N MET A 255 -38.57 16.18 -20.62
CA MET A 255 -38.75 16.78 -19.30
C MET A 255 -38.87 15.78 -18.14
N ASP A 256 -38.74 14.47 -18.41
CA ASP A 256 -38.64 13.48 -17.33
C ASP A 256 -37.43 13.79 -16.42
N ASP A 257 -37.70 13.91 -15.11
CA ASP A 257 -36.72 14.25 -14.07
C ASP A 257 -36.42 13.00 -13.24
N SER A 258 -35.63 12.11 -13.83
CA SER A 258 -35.13 10.89 -13.21
C SER A 258 -33.70 11.06 -12.71
N ASP A 259 -33.34 10.33 -11.67
CA ASP A 259 -31.98 10.34 -11.12
C ASP A 259 -30.98 9.78 -12.13
N GLU A 260 -31.39 8.77 -12.90
CA GLU A 260 -30.64 8.25 -14.04
C GLU A 260 -30.31 9.35 -15.06
N ARG A 261 -31.25 10.25 -15.33
CA ARG A 261 -30.99 11.36 -16.25
C ARG A 261 -30.00 12.36 -15.68
N LYS A 262 -30.07 12.66 -14.38
CA LYS A 262 -29.06 13.49 -13.70
C LYS A 262 -27.68 12.84 -13.76
N TYR A 263 -27.58 11.53 -13.54
CA TYR A 263 -26.33 10.79 -13.67
C TYR A 263 -25.79 10.85 -15.10
N ALA A 264 -26.63 10.59 -16.11
CA ALA A 264 -26.26 10.65 -17.51
C ALA A 264 -25.69 12.03 -17.90
N PHE A 265 -26.29 13.10 -17.38
CA PHE A 265 -25.87 14.47 -17.61
C PHE A 265 -24.57 14.86 -16.91
N ASP A 266 -24.32 14.33 -15.71
CA ASP A 266 -23.02 14.50 -15.04
C ASP A 266 -21.91 13.74 -15.78
N ILE A 267 -22.19 12.52 -16.26
CA ILE A 267 -21.25 11.72 -17.05
C ILE A 267 -20.97 12.36 -18.42
N LYS A 268 -22.02 12.82 -19.12
CA LYS A 268 -21.96 13.46 -20.46
C LYS A 268 -22.61 14.85 -20.45
N PRO A 269 -21.87 15.90 -20.06
CA PRO A 269 -22.38 17.28 -20.05
C PRO A 269 -22.84 17.80 -21.42
N GLU A 270 -22.23 17.31 -22.50
CA GLU A 270 -22.65 17.63 -23.87
C GLU A 270 -24.02 17.05 -24.23
N LEU A 271 -24.40 15.92 -23.64
CA LEU A 271 -25.73 15.34 -23.80
C LEU A 271 -26.76 16.25 -23.11
N LYS A 272 -26.49 16.68 -21.88
CA LYS A 272 -27.31 17.66 -21.14
C LYS A 272 -27.58 18.91 -21.97
N LYS A 273 -26.52 19.49 -22.56
CA LYS A 273 -26.63 20.67 -23.41
C LYS A 273 -27.56 20.45 -24.61
N LYS A 274 -27.44 19.30 -25.30
CA LYS A 274 -28.34 18.95 -26.41
C LYS A 274 -29.80 18.83 -25.95
N TYR A 275 -30.03 18.26 -24.78
CA TYR A 275 -31.36 18.19 -24.17
C TYR A 275 -31.95 19.57 -23.94
N GLU A 276 -31.21 20.45 -23.27
CA GLU A 276 -31.64 21.81 -22.95
C GLU A 276 -31.97 22.62 -24.22
N GLU A 277 -31.12 22.54 -25.24
CA GLU A 277 -31.36 23.18 -26.54
C GLU A 277 -32.59 22.61 -27.26
N THR A 278 -32.80 21.29 -27.18
CA THR A 278 -33.96 20.64 -27.82
C THR A 278 -35.26 20.99 -27.11
N ILE A 279 -35.25 21.01 -25.77
CA ILE A 279 -36.39 21.41 -24.94
C ILE A 279 -36.81 22.85 -25.28
N GLN A 280 -35.84 23.78 -25.29
CA GLN A 280 -36.10 25.20 -25.57
C GLN A 280 -36.75 25.38 -26.94
N LYS A 281 -36.18 24.80 -27.99
CA LYS A 281 -36.73 24.89 -29.37
C LYS A 281 -38.13 24.28 -29.47
N ASN A 282 -38.34 23.13 -28.83
CA ASN A 282 -39.64 22.45 -28.85
C ASN A 282 -40.73 23.27 -28.13
N GLN A 283 -40.40 23.91 -27.01
CA GLN A 283 -41.31 24.79 -26.26
C GLN A 283 -41.72 26.03 -27.08
N GLU A 284 -40.78 26.64 -27.82
CA GLU A 284 -41.08 27.76 -28.72
C GLU A 284 -42.11 27.37 -29.79
N ILE A 285 -41.98 26.17 -30.37
CA ILE A 285 -42.93 25.66 -31.36
C ILE A 285 -44.31 25.42 -30.74
N ILE A 286 -44.37 24.78 -29.57
CA ILE A 286 -45.62 24.53 -28.86
C ILE A 286 -46.36 25.86 -28.60
N GLN A 287 -45.63 26.88 -28.12
CA GLN A 287 -46.21 28.21 -27.86
C GLN A 287 -46.78 28.87 -29.13
N ILE A 288 -46.10 28.73 -30.27
CA ILE A 288 -46.59 29.24 -31.56
C ILE A 288 -47.92 28.54 -31.93
N ILE A 289 -48.00 27.23 -31.78
CA ILE A 289 -49.20 26.44 -32.11
C ILE A 289 -50.39 26.85 -31.21
N GLU A 290 -50.15 27.03 -29.91
CA GLU A 290 -51.18 27.48 -28.95
C GLU A 290 -51.70 28.89 -29.28
N ASN A 291 -50.81 29.82 -29.63
CA ASN A 291 -51.17 31.17 -30.03
C ASN A 291 -52.02 31.20 -31.30
N LEU A 292 -51.68 30.39 -32.30
CA LEU A 292 -52.47 30.26 -33.53
C LEU A 292 -53.86 29.65 -33.27
N SER A 293 -53.94 28.70 -32.34
CA SER A 293 -55.18 28.02 -31.99
C SER A 293 -56.15 28.96 -31.24
N SER A 294 -55.63 29.80 -30.33
CA SER A 294 -56.45 30.78 -29.57
C SER A 294 -56.96 31.93 -30.44
N LEU A 295 -56.16 32.38 -31.43
CA LEU A 295 -56.59 33.37 -32.43
C LEU A 295 -57.74 32.87 -33.29
N ASN A 296 -57.75 31.58 -33.67
CA ASN A 296 -58.85 31.02 -34.46
C ASN A 296 -60.15 30.85 -33.66
N GLN A 297 -60.09 30.74 -32.33
CA GLN A 297 -61.28 30.65 -31.48
C GLN A 297 -61.96 32.01 -31.21
N THR A 298 -61.28 33.13 -31.48
CA THR A 298 -61.81 34.49 -31.25
C THR A 298 -62.45 35.12 -32.50
N VAL A 299 -62.40 34.44 -33.65
CA VAL A 299 -62.88 34.94 -34.96
C VAL A 299 -64.20 34.27 -35.41
N ILE A 300 -64.84 33.47 -34.54
CA ILE A 300 -66.15 32.84 -34.76
C ILE A 300 -67.16 33.42 -33.78
#